data_AF-A0A820QPK5-F1
#
_entry.id   AF-A0A820QPK5-F1
#
_cell.length_a   1.000
_cell.length_b   1.000
_cell.length_c   1.000
_cell.angle_alpha   90.00
_cell.angle_beta   90.00
_cell.angle_gamma   90.00
#
_symmetry.space_group_name_H-M   'P 1'
#
loop_
_entity.id
_entity.type
_entity.pdbx_description
1 polymer ?
#
loop_
_entity_poly.entity_id
_entity_poly.type
_entity_poly.pdbx_seq_one_letter_code
_entity_poly.pdbx_strand_id
1 'polypeptide(L)'
;LMGQEFTLNNIETCLKILVQNQTEHIFAELMCHPGYPSDPFIGGCGTEQPDEFSQSIDRQYEFDILSSDHLKNLLENYNVQLSIYDEIF
;
A
#
# COMPACT_ATOMS: atom_id res chain seq x y z
N LEU A 1 -14.89 -1.15 -3.96
CA LEU A 1 -13.82 -2.13 -4.28
C LEU A 1 -12.62 -1.82 -3.39
N MET A 2 -11.75 -2.79 -3.11
CA MET A 2 -10.51 -2.51 -2.38
C MET A 2 -9.62 -1.53 -3.18
N GLY A 3 -8.68 -0.85 -2.53
CA GLY A 3 -7.72 0.07 -3.17
C GLY A 3 -8.19 1.51 -3.46
N GLN A 4 -9.49 1.80 -3.45
CA GLN A 4 -10.00 3.17 -3.68
C GLN A 4 -9.58 4.17 -2.59
N GLU A 5 -9.44 3.67 -1.35
CA GLU A 5 -9.00 4.46 -0.21
C GLU A 5 -7.46 4.45 -0.04
N PHE A 6 -6.72 3.77 -0.92
CA PHE A 6 -5.27 3.77 -0.89
C PHE A 6 -4.73 5.07 -1.50
N THR A 7 -5.03 6.20 -0.86
CA THR A 7 -4.68 7.54 -1.35
C THR A 7 -3.55 8.13 -0.53
N LEU A 8 -2.76 9.03 -1.12
CA LEU A 8 -1.72 9.78 -0.39
C LEU A 8 -2.27 10.53 0.83
N ASN A 9 -3.50 11.08 0.73
CA ASN A 9 -4.15 11.78 1.84
C ASN A 9 -4.48 10.84 3.00
N ASN A 10 -4.96 9.64 2.71
CA ASN A 10 -5.27 8.64 3.73
C ASN A 10 -3.97 8.12 4.37
N ILE A 11 -2.92 7.87 3.57
CA ILE A 11 -1.60 7.50 4.09
C ILE A 11 -1.06 8.60 5.01
N GLU A 12 -1.10 9.87 4.59
CA GLU A 12 -0.67 11.00 5.42
C GLU A 12 -1.48 11.11 6.72
N THR A 13 -2.79 10.86 6.65
CA THR A 13 -3.65 10.85 7.83
C THR A 13 -3.24 9.74 8.81
N CYS A 14 -2.97 8.53 8.30
CA CYS A 14 -2.44 7.43 9.12
C CYS A 14 -1.09 7.77 9.72
N LEU A 15 -0.17 8.35 8.95
CA LEU A 15 1.13 8.78 9.46
C LEU A 15 0.98 9.82 10.58
N LYS A 16 0.17 10.87 10.39
CA LYS A 16 -0.11 11.87 11.44
C LYS A 16 -0.57 11.23 12.73
N ILE A 17 -1.47 10.25 12.66
CA ILE A 17 -1.95 9.51 13.84
C ILE A 17 -0.81 8.71 14.47
N LEU A 18 -0.02 8.00 13.65
CA LEU A 18 1.10 7.20 14.14
C LEU A 18 2.14 8.06 14.84
N VAL A 19 2.50 9.25 14.31
CA VAL A 19 3.55 10.08 14.89
C VAL A 19 3.05 10.99 16.03
N GLN A 20 1.74 11.23 16.13
CA GLN A 20 1.17 12.03 17.21
C GLN A 20 1.21 11.27 18.55
N ASN A 21 1.82 11.89 19.57
CA ASN A 21 1.90 11.43 20.97
C ASN A 21 2.86 10.27 21.27
N GLN A 22 3.89 10.09 20.45
CA GLN A 22 4.83 8.97 20.59
C GLN A 22 6.08 9.37 21.38
N THR A 23 6.46 8.52 22.33
CA THR A 23 7.70 8.64 23.11
C THR A 23 8.71 7.54 22.78
N GLU A 24 8.34 6.56 21.94
CA GLU A 24 9.14 5.38 21.60
C GLU A 24 9.07 5.08 20.09
N HIS A 25 9.91 4.15 19.62
CA HIS A 25 9.90 3.67 18.24
C HIS A 25 8.68 2.79 17.96
N ILE A 26 8.01 3.03 16.82
CA ILE A 26 6.83 2.28 16.37
C ILE A 26 7.20 1.50 15.12
N PHE A 27 6.65 0.30 15.01
CA PHE A 27 6.62 -0.45 13.76
C PHE A 27 5.17 -0.55 13.29
N ALA A 28 4.96 -0.32 12.01
CA ALA A 28 3.66 -0.45 11.36
C ALA A 28 3.83 -1.19 10.03
N GLU A 29 2.84 -2.00 9.68
CA GLU A 29 2.77 -2.73 8.41
C GLU A 29 1.72 -2.08 7.51
N LEU A 30 2.08 -1.79 6.25
CA LEU A 30 1.17 -1.25 5.24
C LEU A 30 0.70 -2.37 4.32
N MET A 31 -0.54 -2.80 4.50
CA MET A 31 -1.17 -3.80 3.64
C MET A 31 -1.61 -3.16 2.31
N CYS A 32 -1.22 -3.75 1.20
CA CYS A 32 -1.52 -3.29 -0.16
C CYS A 32 -1.58 -4.48 -1.14
N HIS A 33 -2.15 -4.27 -2.31
CA HIS A 33 -2.30 -5.24 -3.39
C HIS A 33 -1.86 -4.66 -4.75
N PRO A 34 -0.64 -4.10 -4.86
CA PRO A 34 -0.19 -3.47 -6.09
C PRO A 34 -0.12 -4.46 -7.26
N GLY A 35 -0.37 -3.95 -8.46
CA GLY A 35 -0.07 -4.64 -9.71
C GLY A 35 -0.98 -4.27 -10.87
N TYR A 36 -0.70 -4.83 -12.04
CA TYR A 36 -1.57 -4.66 -13.20
C TYR A 36 -2.89 -5.42 -13.02
N PRO A 37 -4.01 -4.93 -13.61
CA PRO A 37 -5.25 -5.69 -13.70
C PRO A 37 -4.99 -7.08 -14.30
N SER A 38 -5.49 -8.11 -13.63
CA SER A 38 -5.38 -9.49 -14.10
C SER A 38 -6.26 -9.70 -15.32
N ASP A 39 -5.74 -10.43 -16.31
CA ASP A 39 -6.55 -10.87 -17.45
C ASP A 39 -7.46 -12.04 -17.02
N PRO A 40 -8.77 -11.96 -17.27
CA PRO A 40 -9.76 -12.95 -16.84
C PRO A 40 -9.57 -14.36 -17.42
N PHE A 41 -8.75 -14.52 -18.46
CA PHE A 41 -8.52 -15.81 -19.13
C PHE A 41 -7.19 -16.48 -18.76
N ILE A 42 -6.28 -15.76 -18.08
CA ILE A 42 -4.95 -16.27 -17.73
C ILE A 42 -4.58 -16.10 -16.24
N GLY A 43 -5.36 -15.32 -15.48
CA GLY A 43 -5.20 -15.21 -14.03
C GLY A 43 -6.18 -16.08 -13.25
N GLY A 44 -6.11 -16.01 -11.92
CA GLY A 44 -7.00 -16.71 -10.99
C GLY A 44 -6.34 -17.92 -10.32
N CYS A 45 -7.04 -18.56 -9.38
CA CYS A 45 -6.54 -19.71 -8.64
C CYS A 45 -7.25 -20.99 -9.10
N GLY A 46 -6.49 -21.95 -9.62
CA GLY A 46 -7.04 -23.23 -10.09
C GLY A 46 -7.89 -23.06 -11.34
N THR A 47 -9.17 -23.44 -11.26
CA THR A 47 -10.14 -23.30 -12.38
C THR A 47 -10.95 -22.01 -12.30
N GLU A 48 -10.76 -21.20 -11.27
CA GLU A 48 -11.51 -19.97 -11.03
C GLU A 48 -10.82 -18.78 -11.72
N GLN A 49 -11.64 -17.87 -12.24
CA GLN A 49 -11.16 -16.58 -12.77
C GLN A 49 -10.68 -15.68 -11.62
N PRO A 50 -9.83 -14.67 -11.88
CA PRO A 50 -9.48 -13.68 -10.86
C PRO A 50 -10.75 -12.98 -10.36
N ASP A 51 -10.79 -12.58 -9.09
CA ASP A 51 -11.90 -11.80 -8.56
C ASP A 51 -12.00 -10.38 -9.19
N GLU A 52 -13.10 -9.68 -8.94
CA GLU A 52 -13.35 -8.35 -9.51
C GLU A 52 -12.25 -7.34 -9.15
N PHE A 53 -11.69 -7.43 -7.94
CA PHE A 53 -10.62 -6.55 -7.49
C PHE A 53 -9.30 -6.84 -8.22
N SER A 54 -8.98 -8.11 -8.42
CA SER A 54 -7.81 -8.56 -9.16
C SER A 54 -7.82 -8.05 -10.60
N GLN A 55 -9.01 -7.93 -11.18
CA GLN A 55 -9.23 -7.39 -12.54
C GLN A 55 -9.41 -5.86 -12.56
N SER A 56 -9.43 -5.18 -11.40
CA SER A 56 -9.70 -3.74 -11.36
C SER A 56 -8.44 -2.91 -11.54
N ILE A 57 -8.63 -1.68 -11.99
CA ILE A 57 -7.57 -0.67 -12.07
C ILE A 57 -7.08 -0.21 -10.69
N ASP A 58 -7.79 -0.55 -9.62
CA ASP A 58 -7.44 -0.15 -8.26
C ASP A 58 -6.06 -0.74 -7.87
N ARG A 59 -5.71 -1.93 -8.35
CA ARG A 59 -4.36 -2.50 -8.15
C ARG A 59 -3.25 -1.68 -8.81
N GLN A 60 -3.52 -1.15 -10.01
CA GLN A 60 -2.58 -0.29 -10.70
C GLN A 60 -2.46 1.05 -9.98
N TYR A 61 -3.58 1.57 -9.50
CA TYR A 61 -3.62 2.79 -8.71
C TYR A 61 -2.76 2.67 -7.44
N GLU A 62 -2.87 1.56 -6.70
CA GLU A 62 -2.00 1.29 -5.56
C GLU A 62 -0.52 1.22 -5.96
N PHE A 63 -0.21 0.53 -7.07
CA PHE A 63 1.15 0.43 -7.60
C PHE A 63 1.74 1.81 -7.95
N ASP A 64 0.96 2.66 -8.61
CA ASP A 64 1.39 3.99 -9.03
C ASP A 64 1.67 4.89 -7.81
N ILE A 65 0.84 4.80 -6.76
CA ILE A 65 1.07 5.53 -5.51
C ILE A 65 2.33 5.03 -4.79
N LEU A 66 2.48 3.70 -4.66
CA LEU A 66 3.64 3.09 -4.02
C LEU A 66 4.96 3.43 -4.75
N SER A 67 4.89 3.62 -6.06
CA SER A 67 6.04 3.97 -6.91
C SER A 67 6.26 5.48 -7.05
N SER A 68 5.41 6.31 -6.42
CA SER A 68 5.44 7.76 -6.61
C SER A 68 6.52 8.44 -5.76
N ASP A 69 7.15 9.48 -6.33
CA ASP A 69 8.01 10.40 -5.57
C ASP A 69 7.24 11.11 -4.44
N HIS A 70 5.92 11.25 -4.57
CA HIS A 70 5.07 11.86 -3.55
C HIS A 70 5.03 11.01 -2.27
N LEU A 71 4.83 9.70 -2.39
CA LEU A 71 4.87 8.82 -1.23
C LEU A 71 6.26 8.83 -0.60
N LYS A 72 7.31 8.79 -1.41
CA LYS A 72 8.69 8.87 -0.91
C LYS A 72 8.92 10.15 -0.08
N ASN A 73 8.57 11.31 -0.63
CA ASN A 73 8.69 12.60 0.07
C ASN A 73 7.83 12.63 1.34
N LEU A 74 6.65 12.01 1.31
CA LEU A 74 5.79 11.91 2.48
C LEU A 74 6.45 11.10 3.61
N LEU A 75 6.99 9.92 3.30
CA LEU A 75 7.69 9.09 4.29
C LEU A 75 8.89 9.83 4.89
N GLU A 76 9.68 10.53 4.06
CA GLU A 76 10.80 11.37 4.51
C GLU A 76 10.35 12.49 5.45
N ASN A 77 9.26 13.21 5.10
CA ASN A 77 8.72 14.30 5.93
C ASN A 77 8.26 13.84 7.32
N TYR A 78 7.81 12.59 7.43
CA TYR A 78 7.37 11.99 8.69
C TYR A 78 8.47 11.17 9.39
N ASN A 79 9.72 11.22 8.90
CA ASN A 79 10.86 10.43 9.41
C ASN A 79 10.57 8.92 9.47
N VAL A 80 9.84 8.40 8.49
CA VAL A 80 9.54 6.97 8.38
C VAL A 80 10.68 6.27 7.67
N GLN A 81 11.20 5.21 8.30
CA GLN A 81 12.12 4.28 7.66
C GLN A 81 11.34 3.06 7.15
N LEU A 82 11.45 2.78 5.85
CA LEU A 82 11.00 1.50 5.31
C LEU A 82 11.99 0.41 5.72
N SER A 83 11.45 -0.72 6.16
CA SER A 83 12.22 -1.88 6.60
C SER A 83 11.59 -3.16 6.09
N ILE A 84 12.36 -4.24 6.07
CA ILE A 84 11.86 -5.59 5.87
C ILE A 84 11.57 -6.25 7.22
N TYR A 85 10.70 -7.25 7.22
CA TYR A 85 10.28 -7.93 8.46
C TYR A 85 11.48 -8.47 9.28
N ASP A 86 12.49 -9.02 8.60
CA ASP A 86 13.69 -9.60 9.21
C ASP A 86 14.60 -8.57 9.92
N GLU A 87 14.40 -7.28 9.70
CA GLU A 87 15.21 -6.20 10.31
C GLU A 87 14.50 -5.52 11.50
N ILE A 88 13.27 -5.95 11.83
CA ILE A 88 12.45 -5.34 12.89
C ILE A 88 12.51 -6.16 14.21
N PHE A 89 12.84 -7.45 14.15
CA PHE A 89 12.88 -8.39 15.28
C PHE A 89 14.22 -9.14 15.36
#